data_AF-A0A3C1HXF8-F1
#
_entry.id   AF-A0A3C1HXF8-F1
#
_cell.length_a   1.000
_cell.length_b   1.000
_cell.length_c   1.000
_cell.angle_alpha   90.00
_cell.angle_beta   90.00
_cell.angle_gamma   90.00
#
_symmetry.space_group_name_H-M   'P 1'
#
loop_
_entity.id
_entity.type
_entity.pdbx_description
1 polymer ?
#
loop_
_entity_poly.entity_id
_entity_poly.type
_entity_poly.pdbx_seq_one_letter_code
_entity_poly.pdbx_strand_id
1 'polypeptide(L)' 'VGKFKKITVIVPGVAFTKDGLRLGHGKGFYDIYIKRLLEKCRKTESSVTLAGLCFDFQLLPELPCESHDIKMNLIL' A
#
# COMPACT_ATOMS: atom_id res chain seq x y z
N VAL A 1 -1.11 -25.26 14.66
CA VAL A 1 -0.87 -23.87 15.12
C VAL A 1 -0.42 -23.05 13.92
N GLY A 2 -1.24 -22.10 13.45
CA GLY A 2 -0.89 -21.28 12.27
C GLY A 2 0.30 -20.37 12.59
N LYS A 3 1.32 -20.34 11.73
CA LYS A 3 2.50 -19.48 11.95
C LYS A 3 2.13 -18.01 11.71
N PHE A 4 2.21 -17.19 12.76
CA PHE A 4 2.18 -15.73 12.69
C PHE A 4 3.32 -15.22 11.78
N LYS A 5 3.00 -14.37 10.81
CA LYS A 5 4.00 -13.74 9.92
C LYS A 5 3.88 -12.22 9.98
N LYS A 6 5.04 -11.56 9.89
CA LYS A 6 5.15 -10.12 9.58
C LYS A 6 5.55 -10.01 8.11
N ILE A 7 4.76 -9.30 7.32
CA ILE A 7 4.96 -9.16 5.88
C ILE A 7 5.13 -7.67 5.57
N THR A 8 6.21 -7.32 4.89
CA THR A 8 6.39 -5.99 4.32
C THR A 8 6.21 -6.07 2.81
N VAL A 9 5.37 -5.19 2.27
CA VAL A 9 5.16 -5.06 0.82
C VAL A 9 5.70 -3.70 0.40
N ILE A 10 6.69 -3.71 -0.49
CA ILE A 10 7.14 -2.50 -1.17
C ILE A 10 6.19 -2.26 -2.34
N VAL A 11 5.48 -1.14 -2.31
CA VAL A 11 4.44 -0.81 -3.29
C VAL A 11 4.95 0.35 -4.15
N PRO A 12 5.20 0.14 -5.45
CA PRO A 12 5.58 1.22 -6.35
C PRO A 12 4.37 2.08 -6.73
N GLY A 13 4.67 3.29 -7.18
CA GLY A 13 3.69 4.28 -7.60
C GLY A 13 4.32 5.34 -8.49
N VAL A 14 3.47 6.05 -9.22
CA VAL A 14 3.84 7.23 -10.01
C VAL A 14 4.15 8.41 -9.08
N ALA A 15 3.33 8.58 -8.04
CA ALA A 15 3.47 9.61 -7.03
C ALA A 15 2.91 9.14 -5.68
N PHE A 16 3.33 9.81 -4.62
CA PHE A 16 2.91 9.56 -3.24
C PHE A 16 2.67 10.87 -2.49
N THR A 17 1.93 10.83 -1.40
CA THR A 17 1.86 11.92 -0.42
C THR A 17 2.45 11.48 0.91
N LYS A 18 2.83 12.45 1.77
CA LYS A 18 3.37 12.17 3.11
C LYS A 18 2.38 11.42 4.02
N ASP A 19 1.08 11.58 3.80
CA ASP A 19 0.03 10.87 4.53
C ASP A 19 -0.32 9.50 3.93
N GLY A 20 0.44 9.03 2.94
CA GLY A 20 0.38 7.67 2.43
C GLY A 20 -0.54 7.46 1.24
N LEU A 21 -1.08 8.50 0.60
CA LEU A 21 -1.75 8.33 -0.69
C LEU A 21 -0.74 7.88 -1.75
N ARG A 22 -1.22 7.11 -2.72
CA ARG A 22 -0.41 6.55 -3.81
C ARG A 22 -1.18 6.68 -5.11
N LEU A 23 -0.55 7.27 -6.10
CA LEU A 23 -1.04 7.27 -7.47
C LEU A 23 -0.40 6.12 -8.25
N GLY A 24 -1.23 5.18 -8.72
CA GLY A 24 -0.80 4.11 -9.63
C GLY A 24 -0.97 4.48 -11.11
N HIS A 25 -0.71 3.52 -12.00
CA HIS A 25 -0.93 3.68 -13.45
C HIS A 25 -2.41 3.53 -13.90
N GLY A 26 -3.39 3.64 -12.98
CA GLY A 26 -4.82 3.70 -13.32
C GLY A 26 -5.59 2.38 -13.50
N LYS A 27 -5.00 1.21 -13.18
CA LYS A 27 -5.68 -0.10 -13.28
C LYS A 27 -6.03 -0.77 -11.94
N GLY A 28 -5.68 -0.14 -10.82
CA GLY A 28 -6.00 -0.65 -9.47
C GLY A 28 -5.40 -2.02 -9.10
N PHE A 29 -4.39 -2.51 -9.84
CA PHE A 29 -3.82 -3.85 -9.62
C PHE A 29 -3.31 -4.05 -8.19
N TYR A 30 -2.62 -3.06 -7.65
CA TYR A 30 -2.08 -3.11 -6.30
C TYR A 30 -3.20 -3.06 -5.25
N ASP A 31 -4.23 -2.25 -5.45
CA ASP A 31 -5.35 -2.13 -4.52
C ASP A 31 -6.13 -3.45 -4.45
N ILE A 32 -6.34 -4.10 -5.61
CA ILE A 32 -6.93 -5.44 -5.70
C ILE A 32 -6.06 -6.48 -4.99
N TYR A 33 -4.74 -6.47 -5.22
CA TYR A 33 -3.81 -7.41 -4.60
C TYR A 33 -3.76 -7.24 -3.07
N ILE A 34 -3.63 -6.01 -2.60
CA ILE A 34 -3.52 -5.68 -1.18
C ILE A 34 -4.80 -6.06 -0.44
N LYS A 35 -5.99 -5.78 -1.00
CA LYS A 35 -7.28 -6.24 -0.42
C LYS A 35 -7.27 -7.75 -0.20
N ARG A 36 -6.92 -8.53 -1.24
CA ARG A 36 -6.85 -10.00 -1.16
C ARG A 36 -5.78 -10.48 -0.18
N LEU A 37 -4.64 -9.80 -0.08
CA LEU A 37 -3.58 -10.11 0.87
C LEU A 37 -4.05 -9.90 2.31
N LEU A 38 -4.66 -8.76 2.59
CA LEU A 38 -5.19 -8.43 3.92
C LEU A 38 -6.27 -9.41 4.36
N GLU A 39 -7.19 -9.79 3.47
CA GLU A 39 -8.20 -10.81 3.73
C GLU A 39 -7.60 -12.17 4.10
N LYS A 40 -6.54 -12.59 3.41
CA LYS A 40 -5.81 -13.84 3.74
C LYS A 40 -5.08 -13.72 5.07
N CYS A 41 -4.44 -12.59 5.34
CA CYS A 41 -3.69 -12.38 6.58
C CYS A 41 -4.59 -12.32 7.82
N ARG A 42 -5.79 -11.74 7.70
CA ARG A 42 -6.81 -11.73 8.76
C ARG A 42 -7.15 -13.14 9.28
N LYS A 43 -7.16 -14.15 8.40
CA LYS A 43 -7.44 -15.55 8.78
C LYS A 43 -6.30 -16.25 9.51
N THR A 44 -5.10 -15.66 9.55
CA THR A 44 -3.87 -16.30 10.03
C THR A 44 -3.14 -15.48 11.09
N GLU A 45 -3.79 -14.45 11.65
CA GLU A 45 -3.20 -13.46 12.57
C GLU A 45 -1.94 -12.77 12.02
N SER A 46 -1.67 -12.85 10.70
CA SER A 46 -0.49 -12.22 10.11
C SER A 46 -0.67 -10.70 9.99
N SER A 47 0.43 -9.95 10.14
CA SER A 47 0.45 -8.50 9.98
C SER A 47 1.11 -8.10 8.66
N VAL A 48 0.60 -7.03 8.05
CA VAL A 48 1.10 -6.49 6.77
C VAL A 48 1.45 -5.02 6.95
N THR A 49 2.64 -4.64 6.50
CA THR A 49 3.07 -3.24 6.39
C THR A 49 3.27 -2.91 4.92
N LEU A 50 2.59 -1.86 4.45
CA LEU A 50 2.69 -1.33 3.11
C LEU A 50 3.67 -0.15 3.14
N ALA A 51 4.75 -0.23 2.37
CA ALA A 51 5.73 0.84 2.23
C ALA A 51 5.76 1.32 0.78
N GLY A 52 5.42 2.58 0.55
CA GLY A 52 5.65 3.26 -0.72
C GLY A 52 7.12 3.60 -0.83
N LEU A 53 7.78 3.19 -1.91
CA LEU A 53 9.17 3.56 -2.20
C LEU A 53 9.17 4.57 -3.35
N CYS A 54 9.74 5.75 -3.12
CA CYS A 54 9.66 6.84 -4.08
C CYS A 54 10.88 7.76 -4.04
N PHE A 55 11.16 8.42 -5.16
CA PHE A 55 12.09 9.54 -5.17
C PHE A 55 11.43 10.82 -4.66
N ASP A 56 12.24 11.80 -4.25
CA ASP A 56 11.75 13.10 -3.76
C ASP A 56 10.79 13.80 -4.74
N PHE A 57 11.04 13.69 -6.04
CA PHE A 57 10.17 14.30 -7.07
C PHE A 57 8.80 13.61 -7.22
N GLN A 58 8.65 12.40 -6.69
CA GLN A 58 7.38 11.67 -6.68
C GLN A 58 6.54 11.98 -5.44
N LEU A 59 7.10 12.70 -4.46
CA LEU A 59 6.39 13.11 -3.26
C LEU A 59 5.66 14.44 -3.49
N LEU A 60 4.35 14.38 -3.64
CA LEU A 60 3.47 15.52 -3.91
C LEU A 60 2.66 15.92 -2.66
N PRO A 61 2.23 17.18 -2.55
CA PRO A 61 1.42 17.62 -1.41
C PRO A 61 0.01 17.01 -1.40
N GLU A 62 -0.54 16.73 -2.59
CA GLU A 62 -1.86 16.15 -2.76
C GLU A 62 -1.90 15.26 -4.00
N LEU A 63 -2.84 14.30 -4.00
CA LEU A 63 -3.13 13.41 -5.11
C LEU A 63 -4.64 13.20 -5.22
N PRO A 64 -5.17 12.97 -6.42
CA PRO A 64 -6.52 12.45 -6.54
C PRO A 64 -6.60 11.08 -5.85
N CYS A 65 -7.62 10.88 -5.02
CA CYS A 65 -7.87 9.60 -4.36
C CYS A 65 -9.36 9.28 -4.36
N GLU A 66 -9.66 7.99 -4.40
CA GLU A 66 -11.01 7.47 -4.22
C GLU A 66 -11.15 6.78 -2.85
N SER A 67 -12.39 6.64 -2.38
CA SER A 67 -12.68 6.02 -1.09
C SER A 67 -12.21 4.56 -0.97
N HIS A 68 -11.95 3.92 -2.10
CA HIS A 68 -11.53 2.53 -2.18
C HIS A 68 -10.02 2.33 -2.30
N ASP A 69 -9.25 3.42 -2.43
CA ASP A 69 -7.79 3.42 -2.50
C ASP A 69 -7.18 3.05 -1.14
N ILE A 70 -6.05 2.35 -1.18
CA ILE A 70 -5.40 1.87 0.04
C ILE A 70 -4.16 2.70 0.32
N LYS A 71 -4.16 3.37 1.47
CA LYS A 71 -3.01 4.14 1.95
C LYS A 71 -1.84 3.25 2.33
N MET A 72 -0.64 3.73 2.04
CA MET A 72 0.60 3.17 2.53
C MET A 72 0.75 3.45 4.03
N ASN A 73 1.40 2.53 4.75
CA ASN A 73 1.74 2.76 6.15
C ASN A 73 3.00 3.61 6.30
N LEU A 74 3.92 3.50 5.35
CA LEU A 74 5.20 4.19 5.32
C LEU A 74 5.47 4.71 3.91
N ILE A 75 6.15 5.86 3.82
CA ILE A 75 6.73 6.40 2.60
C ILE A 75 8.23 6.45 2.82
N LEU A 76 8.99 5.80 1.94
CA LEU A 76 10.44 5.66 1.96
C LEU A 76 11.05 6.29 0.72
#